data_AF-A0A8D8ERD5-F1
#
_entry.id   AF-A0A8D8ERD5-F1
#
_cell.length_a   1.000
_cell.length_b   1.000
_cell.length_c   1.000
_cell.angle_alpha   90.00
_cell.angle_beta   90.00
_cell.angle_gamma   90.00
#
_symmetry.space_group_name_H-M   'P 1'
#
loop_
_entity.id
_entity.type
_entity.pdbx_description
1 polymer ?
#
loop_
_entity_poly.entity_id
_entity_poly.type
_entity_poly.pdbx_seq_one_letter_code
_entity_poly.pdbx_strand_id
1 'polypeptide(L)'
;YDERKRAIEDFNASNRWKKRGIAIVPAQFITEFLGTLNAIVSIFYGDGTVSVTHGGIEMGQGINTKVAQVTAFVLGIPLEKVSVKPAVSFVTPNNFATGSSITSEAVCHAAKKACDILLERMQPIRKDNPNASWETIVQKSYAKHIDLCAEAASGQGEIPNYLIPTLSCAELEV
;
A
#
# COMPACT_ATOMS: atom_id res chain seq x y z
N TYR A 1 21.75 22.52 14.89
CA TYR A 1 21.10 22.70 16.21
C TYR A 1 21.84 23.73 17.04
N ASP A 2 23.15 23.54 17.24
CA ASP A 2 23.96 24.40 18.12
C ASP A 2 24.00 25.87 17.72
N GLU A 3 24.03 26.19 16.43
CA GLU A 3 23.92 27.58 15.95
C GLU A 3 22.58 28.23 16.32
N ARG A 4 21.46 27.54 16.09
CA ARG A 4 20.12 28.02 16.47
C ARG A 4 19.97 28.13 17.98
N LYS A 5 20.55 27.19 18.73
CA LYS A 5 20.56 27.22 20.19
C LYS A 5 21.27 28.47 20.72
N ARG A 6 22.43 28.82 20.17
CA ARG A 6 23.14 30.07 20.49
C ARG A 6 22.31 31.32 20.16
N ALA A 7 21.71 31.36 18.97
CA ALA A 7 20.85 32.48 18.57
C ALA A 7 19.63 32.64 19.50
N ILE A 8 19.09 31.53 20.00
CA ILE A 8 18.00 31.54 21.00
C ILE A 8 18.48 32.06 22.35
N GLU A 9 19.69 31.69 22.78
CA GLU A 9 20.30 32.24 24.00
C GLU A 9 20.46 33.76 23.89
N ASP A 10 20.95 34.27 22.75
CA ASP A 10 21.08 35.71 22.48
C ASP A 10 19.73 36.43 22.43
N PHE A 11 18.73 35.84 21.75
CA PHE A 11 17.36 36.35 21.71
C PHE A 11 16.77 36.43 23.13
N ASN A 12 16.93 35.37 23.91
CA ASN A 12 16.42 35.30 25.28
C ASN A 12 17.12 36.29 26.20
N ALA A 13 18.41 36.59 26.01
CA ALA A 13 19.10 37.61 26.77
C ALA A 13 18.55 39.02 26.47
N SER A 14 18.15 39.27 25.21
CA SER A 14 17.69 40.58 24.73
C SER A 14 16.19 40.84 24.95
N ASN A 15 15.39 39.81 25.23
CA ASN A 15 13.93 39.90 25.33
C ASN A 15 13.42 39.48 26.72
N ARG A 16 12.81 40.40 27.48
CA ARG A 16 12.29 40.11 28.83
C ARG A 16 10.94 39.37 28.82
N TRP A 17 10.05 39.73 27.90
CA TRP A 17 8.65 39.27 27.87
C TRP A 17 8.33 38.23 26.80
N LYS A 18 9.34 37.87 25.99
CA LYS A 18 9.26 36.83 24.96
C LYS A 18 10.48 35.95 25.09
N LYS A 19 10.29 34.63 24.99
CA LYS A 19 11.38 33.66 25.02
C LYS A 19 11.23 32.66 23.89
N ARG A 20 12.36 32.18 23.40
CA ARG A 20 12.45 31.06 22.46
C ARG A 20 13.02 29.83 23.13
N GLY A 21 12.64 28.67 22.62
CA GLY A 21 13.20 27.39 23.02
C GLY A 21 13.29 26.47 21.81
N ILE A 22 14.33 25.63 21.78
CA ILE A 22 14.52 24.59 20.77
C ILE A 22 14.79 23.27 21.47
N ALA A 23 14.23 22.18 20.94
CA ALA A 23 14.49 20.83 21.42
C ALA A 23 14.59 19.86 20.26
N ILE A 24 15.46 18.84 20.41
CA ILE A 24 15.50 17.66 19.57
C ILE A 24 15.05 16.47 20.40
N VAL A 25 14.11 15.68 19.88
CA VAL A 25 13.58 14.48 20.55
C VAL A 25 13.66 13.29 19.59
N PRO A 26 14.45 12.25 19.93
CA PRO A 26 14.38 10.96 19.22
C PRO A 26 13.17 10.16 19.69
N ALA A 27 12.57 9.39 18.79
CA ALA A 27 11.51 8.44 19.10
C ALA A 27 11.58 7.22 18.18
N GLN A 28 11.03 6.10 18.63
CA GLN A 28 10.94 4.88 17.84
C GLN A 28 9.53 4.32 17.93
N PHE A 29 8.93 4.03 16.78
CA PHE A 29 7.63 3.39 16.68
C PHE A 29 7.80 1.93 16.27
N ILE A 30 7.10 1.02 16.93
CA ILE A 30 7.14 -0.41 16.65
C ILE A 30 5.95 -0.76 15.77
N THR A 31 6.22 -1.30 14.58
CA THR A 31 5.19 -1.74 13.63
C THR A 31 5.06 -3.26 13.68
N GLU A 32 3.91 -3.74 14.14
CA GLU A 32 3.59 -5.16 14.21
C GLU A 32 2.42 -5.50 13.30
N PHE A 33 2.60 -6.50 12.43
CA PHE A 33 1.55 -6.97 11.54
C PHE A 33 0.59 -7.90 12.29
N LEU A 34 -0.66 -7.44 12.43
CA LEU A 34 -1.70 -8.10 13.20
C LEU A 34 -2.91 -8.40 12.31
N GLY A 35 -3.51 -9.56 12.54
CA GLY A 35 -4.73 -9.98 11.85
C GLY A 35 -4.51 -10.27 10.37
N THR A 36 -5.62 -10.57 9.70
CA THR A 36 -5.66 -10.95 8.29
C THR A 36 -6.43 -9.91 7.50
N LEU A 37 -5.88 -9.51 6.35
CA LEU A 37 -6.52 -8.63 5.39
C LEU A 37 -6.49 -9.28 4.01
N ASN A 38 -7.63 -9.31 3.34
CA ASN A 38 -7.81 -9.95 2.04
C ASN A 38 -7.81 -8.94 0.90
N ALA A 39 -7.48 -9.42 -0.30
CA ALA A 39 -7.65 -8.72 -1.55
C ALA A 39 -8.13 -9.68 -2.65
N ILE A 40 -9.05 -9.20 -3.48
CA ILE A 40 -9.55 -9.88 -4.68
C ILE A 40 -9.17 -9.03 -5.87
N VAL A 41 -8.56 -9.68 -6.87
CA VAL A 41 -8.18 -9.08 -8.15
C VAL A 41 -8.94 -9.80 -9.25
N SER A 42 -9.67 -9.04 -10.07
CA SER A 42 -10.46 -9.56 -11.19
C SER A 42 -10.06 -8.87 -12.47
N ILE A 43 -9.65 -9.64 -13.48
CA ILE A 43 -9.30 -9.13 -14.82
C ILE A 43 -10.50 -9.34 -15.75
N PHE A 44 -10.99 -8.26 -16.36
CA PHE A 44 -12.09 -8.32 -17.32
C PHE A 44 -11.56 -8.67 -18.71
N TYR A 45 -12.05 -9.78 -19.28
CA TYR A 45 -11.51 -10.30 -20.54
C TYR A 45 -11.82 -9.45 -21.77
N GLY A 46 -12.84 -8.59 -21.71
CA GLY A 46 -13.24 -7.75 -22.83
C GLY A 46 -12.15 -6.74 -23.22
N ASP A 47 -11.65 -5.99 -22.24
CA ASP A 47 -10.74 -4.85 -22.42
C ASP A 47 -9.44 -4.94 -21.59
N GLY A 48 -9.28 -6.01 -20.81
CA GLY A 48 -8.14 -6.21 -19.92
C GLY A 48 -8.11 -5.26 -18.73
N THR A 49 -9.19 -4.55 -18.42
CA THR A 49 -9.24 -3.74 -17.18
C THR A 49 -9.20 -4.64 -15.95
N VAL A 50 -8.70 -4.10 -14.85
CA VAL A 50 -8.48 -4.84 -13.60
C VAL A 50 -9.24 -4.14 -12.49
N SER A 51 -10.10 -4.89 -11.80
CA SER A 51 -10.76 -4.44 -10.59
C SER A 51 -10.08 -5.06 -9.38
N VAL A 52 -9.88 -4.25 -8.34
CA VAL A 52 -9.33 -4.72 -7.06
C VAL A 52 -10.27 -4.34 -5.94
N THR A 53 -10.62 -5.29 -5.08
CA THR A 53 -11.32 -5.03 -3.81
C THR A 53 -10.46 -5.56 -2.68
N HIS A 54 -10.34 -4.82 -1.58
CA HIS A 54 -9.56 -5.26 -0.41
C HIS A 54 -10.26 -4.95 0.90
N GLY A 55 -9.77 -5.57 1.98
CA GLY A 55 -10.33 -5.47 3.33
C GLY A 55 -10.06 -4.16 4.08
N GLY A 56 -9.31 -3.25 3.48
CA GLY A 56 -8.90 -1.99 4.10
C GLY A 56 -9.89 -0.86 3.79
N ILE A 57 -10.02 0.08 4.72
CA ILE A 57 -10.89 1.25 4.58
C ILE A 57 -10.06 2.48 4.21
N GLU A 58 -10.40 3.10 3.08
CA GLU A 58 -9.85 4.41 2.70
C GLU A 58 -10.47 5.51 3.56
N MET A 59 -9.62 6.26 4.26
CA MET A 59 -10.00 7.35 5.15
C MET A 59 -9.07 8.58 5.00
N GLY A 60 -8.34 8.67 3.89
CA GLY A 60 -7.44 9.79 3.56
C GLY A 60 -5.96 9.44 3.56
N GLN A 61 -5.60 8.23 3.98
CA GLN A 61 -4.22 7.73 3.98
C GLN A 61 -3.73 7.30 2.58
N GLY A 62 -4.63 7.16 1.61
CA GLY A 62 -4.30 6.80 0.23
C GLY A 62 -4.04 5.29 0.03
N ILE A 63 -4.71 4.44 0.81
CA ILE A 63 -4.60 2.98 0.70
C ILE A 63 -5.02 2.49 -0.69
N ASN A 64 -6.09 3.05 -1.27
CA ASN A 64 -6.58 2.65 -2.58
C ASN A 64 -5.55 3.00 -3.67
N THR A 65 -4.88 4.14 -3.52
CA THR A 65 -3.83 4.57 -4.46
C THR A 65 -2.64 3.61 -4.43
N LYS A 66 -2.17 3.24 -3.23
CA LYS A 66 -1.08 2.26 -3.07
C LYS A 66 -1.44 0.91 -3.69
N VAL A 67 -2.65 0.39 -3.44
CA VAL A 67 -3.09 -0.89 -4.00
C VAL A 67 -3.16 -0.86 -5.52
N ALA A 68 -3.65 0.24 -6.11
CA ALA A 68 -3.70 0.40 -7.57
C ALA A 68 -2.28 0.38 -8.17
N GLN A 69 -1.34 1.11 -7.55
CA GLN A 69 0.07 1.15 -7.97
C GLN A 69 0.74 -0.22 -7.90
N VAL A 70 0.56 -0.95 -6.79
CA VAL A 70 1.12 -2.30 -6.62
C VAL A 70 0.53 -3.27 -7.65
N THR A 71 -0.78 -3.24 -7.85
CA THR A 71 -1.45 -4.10 -8.84
C THR A 71 -0.95 -3.83 -10.26
N ALA A 72 -0.87 -2.56 -10.65
CA ALA A 72 -0.37 -2.15 -11.96
C ALA A 72 1.09 -2.60 -12.17
N PHE A 73 1.93 -2.38 -11.15
CA PHE A 73 3.33 -2.77 -11.17
C PHE A 73 3.50 -4.29 -11.31
N VAL A 74 2.80 -5.08 -10.50
CA VAL A 74 2.94 -6.55 -10.49
C VAL A 74 2.45 -7.14 -11.81
N LEU A 75 1.31 -6.69 -12.34
CA LEU A 75 0.78 -7.20 -13.61
C LEU A 75 1.53 -6.68 -14.85
N GLY A 76 2.30 -5.60 -14.69
CA GLY A 76 3.03 -4.94 -15.77
C GLY A 76 2.12 -4.17 -16.73
N ILE A 77 1.11 -3.46 -16.20
CA ILE A 77 0.11 -2.72 -16.96
C ILE A 77 0.06 -1.24 -16.56
N PRO A 78 -0.47 -0.35 -17.41
CA PRO A 78 -0.70 1.06 -17.03
C PRO A 78 -1.65 1.19 -15.84
N LEU A 79 -1.42 2.18 -14.99
CA LEU A 79 -2.21 2.43 -13.78
C LEU A 79 -3.70 2.68 -14.12
N GLU A 80 -3.96 3.29 -15.28
CA GLU A 80 -5.30 3.64 -15.77
C GLU A 80 -6.17 2.41 -16.03
N LYS A 81 -5.57 1.22 -16.18
CA LYS A 81 -6.32 -0.04 -16.30
C LYS A 81 -6.78 -0.60 -14.95
N VAL A 82 -6.28 -0.08 -13.84
CA VAL A 82 -6.60 -0.59 -12.50
C VAL A 82 -7.62 0.32 -11.82
N SER A 83 -8.73 -0.27 -11.37
CA SER A 83 -9.76 0.41 -10.59
C SER A 83 -9.96 -0.29 -9.26
N VAL A 84 -9.71 0.43 -8.16
CA VAL A 84 -10.02 -0.08 -6.81
C VAL A 84 -11.49 0.18 -6.51
N LYS A 85 -12.20 -0.86 -6.08
CA LYS A 85 -13.62 -0.79 -5.70
C LYS A 85 -13.74 -0.67 -4.18
N PRO A 86 -14.87 -0.10 -3.70
CA PRO A 86 -15.13 0.00 -2.28
C PRO A 86 -15.00 -1.35 -1.56
N ALA A 87 -14.50 -1.34 -0.33
CA ALA A 87 -14.49 -2.51 0.53
C ALA A 87 -15.94 -2.91 0.87
N VAL A 88 -16.29 -4.17 0.65
CA VAL A 88 -17.62 -4.70 0.98
C VAL A 88 -17.49 -6.07 1.62
N SER A 89 -18.10 -6.25 2.80
CA SER A 89 -17.87 -7.44 3.64
C SER A 89 -18.27 -8.77 3.02
N PHE A 90 -19.23 -8.80 2.09
CA PHE A 90 -19.57 -10.03 1.37
C PHE A 90 -18.62 -10.36 0.23
N VAL A 91 -17.84 -9.38 -0.26
CA VAL A 91 -16.79 -9.58 -1.26
C VAL A 91 -15.50 -9.99 -0.56
N THR A 92 -15.14 -9.29 0.51
CA THR A 92 -13.96 -9.62 1.32
C THR A 92 -14.41 -9.77 2.79
N PRO A 93 -14.72 -11.00 3.25
CA PRO A 93 -15.13 -11.24 4.63
C PRO A 93 -13.93 -11.33 5.58
N ASN A 94 -14.22 -11.29 6.89
CA ASN A 94 -13.27 -11.61 7.97
C ASN A 94 -11.98 -10.76 7.99
N ASN A 95 -12.07 -9.51 7.55
CA ASN A 95 -10.94 -8.58 7.58
C ASN A 95 -10.72 -7.99 8.97
N PHE A 96 -9.44 -7.80 9.31
CA PHE A 96 -9.06 -7.01 10.47
C PHE A 96 -9.43 -5.52 10.28
N ALA A 97 -9.55 -4.80 11.40
CA ALA A 97 -9.84 -3.36 11.35
C ALA A 97 -8.70 -2.58 10.67
N THR A 98 -9.05 -1.50 9.97
CA THR A 98 -8.05 -0.57 9.44
C THR A 98 -7.44 0.22 10.59
N GLY A 99 -6.13 0.08 10.81
CA GLY A 99 -5.44 0.64 11.95
C GLY A 99 -3.99 0.18 12.08
N SER A 100 -3.37 0.50 13.23
CA SER A 100 -2.00 0.12 13.61
C SER A 100 -0.89 0.49 12.62
N SER A 101 -1.16 1.38 11.66
CA SER A 101 -0.23 1.80 10.61
C SER A 101 0.28 0.66 9.69
N ILE A 102 -0.47 -0.45 9.61
CA ILE A 102 -0.07 -1.65 8.83
C ILE A 102 -1.00 -1.96 7.65
N THR A 103 -2.22 -1.41 7.65
CA THR A 103 -3.28 -1.91 6.78
C THR A 103 -2.93 -1.76 5.31
N SER A 104 -2.28 -0.66 4.91
CA SER A 104 -1.93 -0.42 3.52
C SER A 104 -0.92 -1.44 3.00
N GLU A 105 0.09 -1.74 3.80
CA GLU A 105 1.15 -2.70 3.52
C GLU A 105 0.57 -4.12 3.44
N ALA A 106 -0.31 -4.48 4.38
CA ALA A 106 -0.99 -5.77 4.41
C ALA A 106 -1.88 -6.00 3.18
N VAL A 107 -2.75 -5.05 2.81
CA VAL A 107 -3.60 -5.22 1.61
C VAL A 107 -2.81 -5.16 0.31
N CYS A 108 -1.72 -4.39 0.25
CA CYS A 108 -0.83 -4.38 -0.92
C CYS A 108 -0.16 -5.74 -1.11
N HIS A 109 0.29 -6.36 -0.01
CA HIS A 109 0.85 -7.70 -0.05
C HIS A 109 -0.19 -8.75 -0.48
N ALA A 110 -1.41 -8.66 0.05
CA ALA A 110 -2.52 -9.51 -0.38
C ALA A 110 -2.84 -9.34 -1.89
N ALA A 111 -2.93 -8.09 -2.38
CA ALA A 111 -3.17 -7.79 -3.78
C ALA A 111 -2.04 -8.30 -4.69
N LYS A 112 -0.78 -8.16 -4.24
CA LYS A 112 0.38 -8.73 -4.92
C LYS A 112 0.25 -10.26 -5.04
N LYS A 113 -0.09 -10.96 -3.96
CA LYS A 113 -0.28 -12.42 -3.99
C LYS A 113 -1.38 -12.84 -4.96
N ALA A 114 -2.52 -12.13 -4.98
CA ALA A 114 -3.58 -12.38 -5.95
C ALA A 114 -3.11 -12.16 -7.39
N CYS A 115 -2.32 -11.11 -7.65
CA CYS A 115 -1.72 -10.87 -8.96
C CYS A 115 -0.72 -11.96 -9.35
N ASP A 116 0.12 -12.42 -8.42
CA ASP A 116 1.09 -13.51 -8.65
C ASP A 116 0.38 -14.80 -9.07
N ILE A 117 -0.74 -15.14 -8.40
CA ILE A 117 -1.61 -16.28 -8.78
C ILE A 117 -2.13 -16.12 -10.22
N LEU A 118 -2.62 -14.93 -10.59
CA LEU A 118 -3.12 -14.67 -11.95
C LEU A 118 -2.01 -14.77 -12.99
N LEU A 119 -0.81 -14.26 -12.69
CA LEU A 119 0.35 -14.35 -13.58
C LEU A 119 0.81 -15.79 -13.78
N GLU A 120 0.80 -16.60 -12.72
CA GLU A 120 1.11 -18.03 -12.79
C GLU A 120 0.11 -18.75 -13.70
N ARG A 121 -1.20 -18.51 -13.51
CA ARG A 121 -2.26 -19.09 -14.35
C ARG A 121 -2.13 -18.71 -15.82
N MET A 122 -1.79 -17.44 -16.11
CA MET A 122 -1.62 -16.93 -17.48
C MET A 122 -0.24 -17.24 -18.08
N GLN A 123 0.69 -17.81 -17.32
CA GLN A 123 2.06 -18.06 -17.76
C GLN A 123 2.15 -18.89 -19.07
N PRO A 124 1.35 -19.96 -19.27
CA PRO A 124 1.39 -20.72 -20.52
C PRO A 124 1.02 -19.86 -21.74
N ILE A 125 -0.03 -19.03 -21.60
CA ILE A 125 -0.49 -18.14 -22.67
C ILE A 125 0.56 -17.08 -23.01
N ARG A 126 1.24 -16.54 -22.00
CA ARG A 126 2.34 -15.58 -22.19
C ARG A 126 3.54 -16.22 -22.89
N LYS A 127 3.89 -17.46 -22.54
CA LYS A 127 4.99 -18.20 -23.18
C LYS A 127 4.72 -18.48 -24.66
N ASP A 128 3.49 -18.86 -24.99
CA ASP A 128 3.08 -19.10 -26.38
C ASP A 128 2.96 -17.81 -27.20
N ASN A 129 2.93 -16.64 -26.55
CA ASN A 129 2.66 -15.34 -27.17
C ASN A 129 3.57 -14.23 -26.60
N PRO A 130 4.90 -14.31 -26.76
CA PRO A 130 5.85 -13.47 -26.04
C PRO A 130 5.72 -11.97 -26.32
N ASN A 131 5.19 -11.59 -27.49
CA ASN A 131 5.05 -10.18 -27.92
C ASN A 131 3.60 -9.71 -27.97
N ALA A 132 2.65 -10.50 -27.45
CA ALA A 132 1.24 -10.12 -27.48
C ALA A 132 0.94 -9.02 -26.46
N SER A 133 -0.01 -8.14 -26.80
CA SER A 133 -0.50 -7.14 -25.87
C SER A 133 -1.16 -7.79 -24.66
N TRP A 134 -1.26 -7.05 -23.56
CA TRP A 134 -1.98 -7.48 -22.36
C TRP A 134 -3.41 -7.96 -22.70
N GLU A 135 -4.17 -7.20 -23.48
CA GLU A 135 -5.54 -7.54 -23.88
C GLU A 135 -5.58 -8.87 -24.63
N THR A 136 -4.64 -9.09 -25.55
CA THR A 136 -4.54 -10.34 -26.31
C THR A 136 -4.26 -11.52 -25.39
N ILE A 137 -3.36 -11.37 -24.41
CA ILE A 137 -3.07 -12.40 -23.42
C ILE A 137 -4.32 -12.72 -22.59
N VAL A 138 -5.04 -11.71 -22.11
CA VAL A 138 -6.24 -11.89 -21.29
C VAL A 138 -7.34 -12.57 -22.10
N GLN A 139 -7.61 -12.12 -23.33
CA GLN A 139 -8.62 -12.71 -24.22
C GLN A 139 -8.30 -14.17 -24.54
N LYS A 140 -7.03 -14.49 -24.83
CA LYS A 140 -6.59 -15.87 -25.07
C LYS A 140 -6.70 -16.73 -23.81
N SER A 141 -6.40 -16.17 -22.63
CA SER A 141 -6.55 -16.86 -21.35
C SER A 141 -8.01 -17.20 -21.07
N TYR A 142 -8.92 -16.26 -21.32
CA TYR A 142 -10.36 -16.48 -21.22
C TYR A 142 -10.85 -17.57 -22.21
N ALA A 143 -10.41 -17.51 -23.46
CA ALA A 143 -10.74 -18.52 -24.48
C ALA A 143 -10.24 -19.93 -24.13
N LYS A 144 -9.25 -20.04 -23.22
CA LYS A 144 -8.73 -21.30 -22.68
C LYS A 144 -9.32 -21.66 -21.31
N HIS A 145 -10.39 -20.98 -20.90
CA HIS A 145 -11.09 -21.20 -19.63
C HIS A 145 -10.20 -21.04 -18.38
N ILE A 146 -9.18 -20.18 -18.46
CA ILE A 146 -8.36 -19.81 -17.31
C ILE A 146 -9.15 -18.86 -16.42
N ASP A 147 -9.18 -19.16 -15.12
CA ASP A 147 -9.81 -18.28 -14.12
C ASP A 147 -9.01 -16.99 -13.95
N LEU A 148 -9.63 -15.87 -14.34
CA LEU A 148 -9.10 -14.50 -14.32
C LEU A 148 -9.50 -13.72 -13.04
N CYS A 149 -9.97 -14.42 -12.02
CA CYS A 149 -10.20 -13.88 -10.68
C CYS A 149 -9.33 -14.60 -9.65
N ALA A 150 -8.67 -13.87 -8.77
CA ALA A 150 -7.92 -14.46 -7.67
C ALA A 150 -8.14 -13.69 -6.37
N GLU A 151 -8.24 -14.44 -5.28
CA GLU A 151 -8.27 -13.93 -3.92
C GLU A 151 -6.99 -14.35 -3.20
N ALA A 152 -6.47 -13.47 -2.36
CA ALA A 152 -5.40 -13.81 -1.43
C ALA A 152 -5.51 -13.01 -0.13
N ALA A 153 -4.91 -13.57 0.92
CA ALA A 153 -4.85 -12.99 2.25
C ALA A 153 -3.41 -12.61 2.60
N SER A 154 -3.21 -11.54 3.37
CA SER A 154 -1.96 -11.30 4.09
C SER A 154 -1.92 -12.20 5.32
N GLY A 155 -1.10 -13.27 5.27
CA GLY A 155 -0.95 -14.18 6.40
C GLY A 155 -0.15 -13.56 7.54
N GLN A 156 -0.44 -13.96 8.77
CA GLN A 156 0.32 -13.53 9.93
C GLN A 156 1.77 -14.05 9.84
N GLY A 157 2.74 -13.17 10.03
CA GLY A 157 4.17 -13.49 9.92
C GLY A 157 4.74 -13.48 8.49
N GLU A 158 3.92 -13.23 7.46
CA GLU A 158 4.42 -13.09 6.08
C GLU A 158 5.16 -11.77 5.86
N ILE A 159 4.74 -10.71 6.55
CA ILE A 159 5.40 -9.40 6.52
C ILE A 159 6.16 -9.23 7.83
N PRO A 160 7.49 -9.02 7.80
CA PRO A 160 8.27 -8.88 9.01
C PRO A 160 7.90 -7.60 9.75
N ASN A 161 7.83 -7.69 11.08
CA ASN A 161 7.72 -6.51 11.94
C ASN A 161 8.98 -5.65 11.81
N TYR A 162 8.83 -4.34 11.97
CA TYR A 162 9.95 -3.42 11.85
C TYR A 162 9.81 -2.22 12.78
N LEU A 163 10.92 -1.50 12.94
CA LEU A 163 11.02 -0.31 13.77
C LEU A 163 11.12 0.92 12.88
N ILE A 164 10.40 1.98 13.23
CA ILE A 164 10.46 3.28 12.56
C ILE A 164 11.19 4.24 13.49
N PRO A 165 12.50 4.45 13.30
CA PRO A 165 13.23 5.48 14.04
C PRO A 165 12.87 6.87 13.49
N THR A 166 12.70 7.82 14.40
CA THR A 166 12.34 9.19 14.07
C THR A 166 13.11 10.18 14.94
N LEU A 167 13.34 11.38 14.41
CA LEU A 167 13.96 12.47 15.12
C LEU A 167 13.20 13.75 14.76
N SER A 168 12.72 14.48 15.77
CA SER A 168 12.05 15.76 15.55
C SER A 168 12.83 16.89 16.21
N CYS A 169 12.91 18.04 15.52
CA CYS A 169 13.47 19.27 16.05
C CYS A 169 12.40 20.36 15.96
N ALA A 170 11.99 20.92 17.10
CA ALA A 170 11.02 22.01 17.15
C ALA A 170 11.63 23.22 17.84
N GLU A 171 11.33 24.41 17.31
CA GLU A 171 11.62 25.69 17.94
C GLU A 171 10.31 26.45 18.11
N LEU A 172 10.13 27.08 19.26
CA LEU A 172 8.92 27.82 19.62
C LEU A 172 9.34 29.17 20.21
N GLU A 173 8.50 30.19 20.01
CA GLU A 173 8.53 31.47 20.74
C GLU A 173 7.27 31.55 21.59
N VAL A 174 7.42 31.91 22.87
CA VAL A 174 6.33 32.14 23.82
C VAL A 174 6.43 33.55 24.36
#